data_AF-A0A954GN10-F1
#
_entry.id   AF-A0A954GN10-F1
#
_cell.length_a   1.000
_cell.length_b   1.000
_cell.length_c   1.000
_cell.angle_alpha   90.00
_cell.angle_beta   90.00
_cell.angle_gamma   90.00
#
_symmetry.space_group_name_H-M   'P 1'
#
loop_
_entity.id
_entity.type
_entity.pdbx_description
1 polymer ?
#
loop_
_entity_poly.entity_id
_entity_poly.type
_entity_poly.pdbx_seq_one_letter_code
_entity_poly.pdbx_strand_id
1 'polypeptide(L)' 'MKNTIGFVMQFAALVFLPLLIFWQLNFGFQLIWMPSLTIAGGALFMIGHSLRDKSE' A
#
# COMPACT_ATOMS: atom_id res chain seq x y z
N MET A 1 -13.87 -14.63 -5.28
CA MET A 1 -12.49 -14.63 -4.76
C MET A 1 -11.67 -13.39 -5.13
N LYS A 2 -11.79 -12.86 -6.36
CA LYS A 2 -11.07 -11.63 -6.78
C LYS A 2 -11.42 -10.39 -5.91
N ASN A 3 -12.68 -10.26 -5.50
CA ASN A 3 -13.12 -9.20 -4.58
C ASN A 3 -12.44 -9.29 -3.19
N THR A 4 -12.36 -10.48 -2.60
CA THR A 4 -11.64 -10.73 -1.33
C THR A 4 -10.15 -10.40 -1.44
N ILE A 5 -9.53 -10.72 -2.59
CA ILE A 5 -8.11 -10.38 -2.85
C ILE A 5 -7.93 -8.86 -2.92
N GLY A 6 -8.81 -8.15 -3.63
CA GLY A 6 -8.80 -6.69 -3.69
C GLY A 6 -8.98 -6.04 -2.32
N PHE A 7 -9.89 -6.56 -1.51
CA PHE A 7 -10.09 -6.13 -0.12
C PHE A 7 -8.84 -6.34 0.74
N VAL A 8 -8.23 -7.53 0.71
CA VAL A 8 -7.02 -7.85 1.49
C VAL A 8 -5.85 -6.96 1.06
N MET A 9 -5.69 -6.69 -0.24
CA MET A 9 -4.65 -5.77 -0.74
C MET A 9 -4.85 -4.34 -0.24
N GLN A 10 -6.07 -3.81 -0.28
CA GLN A 10 -6.37 -2.47 0.24
C GLN A 10 -6.19 -2.41 1.76
N PHE A 11 -6.65 -3.42 2.50
CA PHE A 11 -6.49 -3.50 3.94
C PHE A 11 -5.01 -3.55 4.33
N ALA A 12 -4.22 -4.39 3.65
CA ALA A 12 -2.78 -4.46 3.86
C ALA A 12 -2.11 -3.11 3.57
N ALA A 13 -2.46 -2.42 2.48
CA ALA A 13 -1.92 -1.10 2.18
C ALA A 13 -2.26 -0.08 3.28
N LEU A 14 -3.51 -0.03 3.75
CA LEU A 14 -3.94 0.92 4.79
C LEU A 14 -3.28 0.65 6.16
N VAL A 15 -2.99 -0.60 6.50
CA VAL A 15 -2.34 -0.97 7.76
C VAL A 15 -0.83 -0.82 7.67
N PHE A 16 -0.20 -1.41 6.64
CA PHE A 16 1.26 -1.51 6.56
C PHE A 16 1.92 -0.25 6.02
N LEU A 17 1.26 0.56 5.19
CA LEU A 17 1.83 1.82 4.69
C LEU A 17 2.17 2.80 5.83
N PRO A 18 1.25 3.16 6.75
CA PRO A 18 1.58 4.06 7.85
C PRO A 18 2.63 3.46 8.79
N LEU A 19 2.59 2.15 9.06
CA LEU A 19 3.63 1.45 9.83
C LEU A 19 5.02 1.56 9.18
N LEU A 20 5.08 1.38 7.86
CA LEU A 20 6.31 1.55 7.09
C LEU A 20 6.80 3.01 7.14
N ILE A 21 5.92 3.99 7.00
CA ILE A 21 6.28 5.42 7.10
C ILE A 21 6.83 5.74 8.49
N PHE A 22 6.19 5.27 9.56
CA PHE A 22 6.70 5.42 10.92
C PHE A 22 8.10 4.82 11.07
N TRP A 23 8.33 3.63 10.52
CA TRP A 23 9.64 3.00 10.53
C TRP A 23 10.68 3.82 9.75
N GLN A 24 10.33 4.29 8.55
CA GLN A 24 11.22 5.13 7.75
C GLN A 24 11.64 6.42 8.46
N LEU A 25 10.71 7.06 9.18
CA LEU A 25 10.97 8.28 9.97
C LEU A 25 11.86 8.00 11.19
N ASN A 26 11.68 6.87 11.88
CA ASN A 26 12.47 6.52 13.07
C ASN A 26 13.90 6.09 12.72
N PHE A 27 14.11 5.42 11.59
CA PHE A 27 15.42 4.90 11.19
C PHE A 27 16.21 5.84 10.28
N GLY A 28 15.69 7.05 9.98
CA GLY A 28 16.39 8.05 9.19
C GLY A 28 16.69 7.60 7.75
N PHE A 29 15.72 6.96 7.10
CA PHE A 29 15.86 6.48 5.72
C PHE A 29 16.24 7.61 4.75
N GLN A 30 17.03 7.29 3.71
CA GLN A 30 17.40 8.29 2.71
C GLN A 30 16.14 8.86 2.04
N LEU A 31 16.12 10.18 1.81
CA LEU A 31 14.96 10.92 1.28
C LEU A 31 14.39 10.34 -0.03
N ILE A 32 15.20 9.64 -0.83
CA ILE A 32 14.76 9.05 -2.11
C ILE A 32 13.92 7.78 -1.90
N TRP A 33 14.23 6.97 -0.88
CA TRP A 33 13.53 5.71 -0.63
C TRP A 33 12.13 5.91 -0.02
N MET A 34 11.93 7.00 0.72
CA MET A 34 10.63 7.37 1.30
C MET A 34 9.52 7.52 0.25
N PRO A 35 9.64 8.39 -0.78
CA PRO A 35 8.62 8.55 -1.81
C PRO A 35 8.47 7.28 -2.67
N SER A 36 9.55 6.56 -3.00
CA SER A 36 9.45 5.32 -3.77
C SER A 36 8.59 4.27 -3.09
N LEU A 37 8.77 4.08 -1.79
CA LEU A 37 7.98 3.11 -1.01
C LEU A 37 6.54 3.58 -0.77
N THR A 38 6.35 4.88 -0.61
CA THR A 38 5.01 5.48 -0.52
C THR A 38 4.23 5.27 -1.83
N ILE A 39 4.88 5.51 -2.98
CA ILE A 39 4.32 5.28 -4.31
C ILE A 39 4.03 3.78 -4.51
N ALA A 40 4.92 2.89 -4.09
CA ALA A 40 4.71 1.45 -4.21
C ALA A 40 3.47 0.99 -3.43
N GLY A 41 3.28 1.48 -2.21
CA GLY A 41 2.07 1.16 -1.44
C GLY A 41 0.80 1.82 -1.99
N GLY A 42 0.90 3.03 -2.56
CA GLY A 42 -0.19 3.65 -3.32
C GLY A 42 -0.58 2.84 -4.57
N ALA A 43 0.41 2.31 -5.31
CA ALA A 43 0.17 1.43 -6.44
C ALA A 43 -0.48 0.11 -6.01
N LEU A 44 -0.04 -0.48 -4.89
CA LEU A 44 -0.67 -1.67 -4.31
C LEU A 44 -2.14 -1.41 -3.96
N PHE A 45 -2.44 -0.25 -3.37
CA PHE A 45 -3.80 0.17 -3.06
C PHE A 45 -4.65 0.32 -4.34
N MET A 46 -4.11 0.97 -5.38
CA MET A 46 -4.80 1.10 -6.68
C MET A 46 -5.07 -0.24 -7.35
N ILE A 47 -4.11 -1.17 -7.30
CA ILE A 47 -4.28 -2.52 -7.84
C ILE A 47 -5.39 -3.25 -7.09
N GLY A 48 -5.36 -3.18 -5.75
CA GLY A 48 -6.42 -3.75 -4.90
C GLY A 48 -7.79 -3.12 -5.18
N HIS A 49 -7.85 -1.82 -5.47
CA HIS A 49 -9.06 -1.11 -5.89
C HIS A 49 -9.59 -1.60 -7.23
N SER A 50 -8.73 -1.67 -8.26
CA SER A 50 -9.14 -2.16 -9.58
C SER A 50 -9.59 -3.63 -9.57
N LEU A 51 -8.96 -4.48 -8.74
CA LEU A 51 -9.38 -5.88 -8.54
C LEU A 51 -10.75 -6.01 -7.85
N ARG A 52 -11.08 -5.05 -6.98
CA ARG A 52 -12.38 -4.95 -6.31
C ARG A 52 -13.46 -4.52 -7.30
N ASP A 53 -13.22 -3.41 -8.01
CA ASP A 53 -14.18 -2.82 -8.96
C ASP A 53 -14.46 -3.73 -10.16
N LYS A 54 -13.47 -4.49 -10.67
CA LYS A 54 -13.70 -5.48 -11.73
C LYS A 54 -14.51 -6.70 -11.28
N SER A 55 -14.80 -6.83 -9.99
CA SER A 55 -15.59 -7.94 -9.44
C SER A 55 -17.04 -7.54 -9.13
N GLU A 56 -17.39 -6.26 -9.21
CA GLU A 56 -18.78 -5.77 -9.30
C GLU A 56 -19.22 -5.70 -10.77
#